data_AF-A0A2M6VQ89-F1
#
_entry.id   AF-A0A2M6VQ89-F1
#
_cell.length_a   1.000
_cell.length_b   1.000
_cell.length_c   1.000
_cell.angle_alpha   90.00
_cell.angle_beta   90.00
_cell.angle_gamma   90.00
#
_symmetry.space_group_name_H-M   'P 1'
#
loop_
_entity.id
_entity.type
_entity.pdbx_description
1 polymer ?
#
loop_
_entity_poly.entity_id
_entity_poly.type
_entity_poly.pdbx_seq_one_letter_code
_entity_poly.pdbx_strand_id
1 'polypeptide(L)'
;MRSLKQTSSHNQSGFTLIELIIVIVIIGILAAIAVPKFQGLTEEAENAATKAVAANLVSAAAINYAKVKSGTAGATATTTCAEVAALLTDLDTSVYDVQTTTYPECTVQKGTSGLKVTFTVPN
;
A
#
# COMPACT_ATOMS: atom_id res chain seq x y z
N MET A 1 -11.70 -64.66 44.61
CA MET A 1 -12.02 -63.22 44.75
C MET A 1 -11.16 -62.42 43.78
N ARG A 2 -11.66 -61.25 43.34
CA ARG A 2 -11.09 -60.27 42.38
C ARG A 2 -11.65 -60.46 40.95
N SER A 3 -12.91 -60.06 40.75
CA SER A 3 -13.35 -58.68 40.47
C SER A 3 -12.88 -58.24 39.09
N LEU A 4 -13.80 -58.37 38.14
CA LEU A 4 -13.65 -57.92 36.77
C LEU A 4 -13.90 -56.42 36.68
N LYS A 5 -12.99 -55.77 35.96
CA LYS A 5 -13.29 -54.81 34.89
C LYS A 5 -13.80 -53.43 35.32
N GLN A 6 -12.93 -52.43 35.13
CA GLN A 6 -13.33 -51.05 34.93
C GLN A 6 -12.74 -50.58 33.60
N THR A 7 -13.52 -50.68 32.53
CA THR A 7 -13.22 -50.02 31.25
C THR A 7 -13.77 -48.60 31.31
N SER A 8 -12.87 -47.63 31.23
CA SER A 8 -13.12 -46.18 31.14
C SER A 8 -14.10 -45.87 29.99
N SER A 9 -15.23 -45.26 30.34
CA SER A 9 -16.18 -44.66 29.39
C SER A 9 -15.53 -43.45 28.72
N HIS A 10 -15.24 -43.54 27.43
CA HIS A 10 -14.90 -42.38 26.60
C HIS A 10 -16.19 -41.74 26.13
N ASN A 11 -16.56 -40.62 26.74
CA ASN A 11 -17.70 -39.81 26.37
C ASN A 11 -17.36 -39.05 25.07
N GLN A 12 -17.49 -39.71 23.92
CA GLN A 12 -17.33 -39.08 22.61
C GLN A 12 -18.54 -38.19 22.32
N SER A 13 -18.46 -36.92 22.71
CA SER A 13 -19.38 -35.88 22.27
C SER A 13 -19.09 -35.60 20.79
N GLY A 14 -19.90 -36.15 19.89
CA GLY A 14 -19.82 -35.86 18.46
C GLY A 14 -20.36 -34.45 18.16
N PHE A 15 -19.66 -33.73 17.28
CA PHE A 15 -20.13 -32.46 16.71
C PHE A 15 -21.31 -32.75 15.77
N THR A 16 -22.41 -32.00 15.88
CA THR A 16 -23.56 -32.23 15.01
C THR A 16 -23.30 -31.66 13.61
N LEU A 17 -23.83 -32.33 12.57
CA LEU A 17 -23.72 -31.82 11.20
C LEU A 17 -24.37 -30.43 11.05
N ILE A 18 -25.43 -30.16 11.82
CA ILE A 18 -26.11 -28.87 11.80
C ILE A 18 -25.24 -27.73 12.37
N GLU A 19 -24.44 -28.00 13.40
CA GLU A 19 -23.48 -27.01 13.93
C GLU A 19 -22.46 -26.62 12.87
N LEU A 20 -21.97 -27.58 12.08
CA LEU A 20 -20.99 -27.29 11.04
C LEU A 20 -21.61 -26.50 9.88
N ILE A 21 -22.86 -26.84 9.50
CA ILE A 21 -23.60 -26.12 8.46
C ILE A 21 -23.86 -24.67 8.85
N ILE A 22 -24.28 -24.41 10.09
CA ILE A 22 -24.56 -23.05 10.54
C ILE A 22 -23.27 -22.20 10.54
N VAL A 23 -22.13 -22.77 10.92
CA VAL A 23 -20.84 -22.06 10.94
C VAL A 23 -20.44 -21.62 9.53
N ILE A 24 -20.50 -22.51 8.54
CA ILE A 24 -20.12 -22.15 7.16
C ILE A 24 -21.09 -21.14 6.54
N VAL A 25 -22.37 -21.18 6.92
CA VAL A 25 -23.36 -20.17 6.49
C VAL A 25 -23.02 -18.80 7.05
N ILE A 26 -22.69 -18.72 8.34
CA ILE A 26 -22.30 -17.45 8.98
C ILE A 26 -21.00 -16.91 8.34
N ILE A 27 -19.97 -17.74 8.17
CA ILE A 27 -18.72 -17.34 7.52
C ILE A 27 -18.97 -16.91 6.07
N GLY A 28 -19.86 -17.59 5.34
CA GLY A 28 -20.23 -17.22 3.98
C GLY A 28 -20.84 -15.81 3.88
N ILE A 29 -21.75 -15.45 4.79
CA ILE A 29 -22.35 -14.11 4.85
C ILE A 29 -21.30 -13.06 5.19
N LEU A 30 -20.46 -13.32 6.20
CA LEU A 30 -19.39 -12.40 6.59
C LEU A 30 -18.37 -12.18 5.46
N ALA A 31 -18.00 -13.24 4.74
CA ALA A 31 -17.08 -13.14 3.61
C ALA A 31 -17.67 -12.32 2.46
N ALA A 32 -18.96 -12.50 2.15
CA ALA A 32 -19.64 -11.76 1.08
C ALA A 32 -19.62 -10.24 1.30
N ILE A 33 -19.73 -9.77 2.55
CA ILE A 33 -19.67 -8.34 2.88
C ILE A 33 -18.24 -7.83 3.07
N ALA A 34 -17.33 -8.65 3.59
CA ALA A 34 -15.97 -8.24 3.93
C ALA A 34 -15.08 -8.05 2.70
N VAL A 35 -15.17 -8.94 1.70
CA VAL A 35 -14.33 -8.91 0.50
C VAL A 35 -14.43 -7.58 -0.29
N PRO A 36 -15.63 -7.07 -0.65
CA PRO A 36 -15.71 -5.81 -1.39
C PRO A 36 -15.25 -4.61 -0.55
N LYS A 37 -15.51 -4.62 0.77
CA LYS A 37 -15.04 -3.58 1.68
C LYS A 37 -13.53 -3.52 1.77
N PHE A 38 -12.87 -4.68 1.88
CA PHE A 38 -11.41 -4.76 1.97
C PHE A 38 -10.72 -4.28 0.67
N GLN A 39 -11.30 -4.58 -0.49
CA GLN A 39 -10.78 -4.09 -1.77
C GLN A 39 -10.81 -2.55 -1.86
N GLY A 40 -11.93 -1.93 -1.50
CA GLY A 40 -12.04 -0.47 -1.50
C GLY A 40 -11.08 0.22 -0.52
N LEU A 41 -10.89 -0.36 0.68
CA LEU A 41 -9.90 0.15 1.65
C LEU A 41 -8.47 0.05 1.13
N THR A 42 -8.14 -1.03 0.41
CA THR A 42 -6.82 -1.21 -0.20
C THR A 42 -6.58 -0.14 -1.27
N GLU A 43 -7.55 0.10 -2.15
CA GLU A 43 -7.44 1.14 -3.18
C GLU A 43 -7.28 2.54 -2.57
N GLU A 44 -8.05 2.87 -1.53
CA GLU A 44 -7.93 4.15 -0.84
C GLU A 44 -6.56 4.33 -0.16
N ALA A 45 -6.04 3.27 0.46
CA ALA A 45 -4.70 3.27 1.04
C ALA A 45 -3.60 3.49 -0.02
N GLU A 46 -3.74 2.86 -1.19
CA GLU A 46 -2.80 3.04 -2.31
C GLU A 46 -2.84 4.45 -2.89
N ASN A 47 -4.05 5.01 -3.01
CA ASN A 47 -4.24 6.39 -3.47
C ASN A 47 -3.64 7.40 -2.48
N ALA A 48 -3.83 7.17 -1.17
CA ALA A 48 -3.23 7.99 -0.13
C ALA A 48 -1.69 7.90 -0.15
N ALA A 49 -1.14 6.69 -0.31
CA ALA A 49 0.31 6.48 -0.42
C ALA A 49 0.90 7.21 -1.64
N THR A 50 0.24 7.14 -2.80
CA THR A 50 0.70 7.84 -4.01
C THR A 50 0.70 9.36 -3.83
N LYS A 51 -0.32 9.92 -3.18
CA LYS A 51 -0.34 11.35 -2.81
C LYS A 51 0.78 11.72 -1.84
N ALA A 52 1.10 10.86 -0.88
CA ALA A 52 2.20 11.08 0.05
C ALA A 52 3.56 11.09 -0.67
N VAL A 53 3.77 10.17 -1.62
CA VAL A 53 4.98 10.16 -2.47
C VAL A 53 5.09 11.47 -3.26
N ALA A 54 3.99 11.94 -3.87
CA ALA A 54 3.98 13.22 -4.58
C ALA A 54 4.38 14.40 -3.67
N ALA A 55 3.82 14.45 -2.46
CA ALA A 55 4.14 15.50 -1.48
C ALA A 55 5.62 15.46 -1.04
N ASN A 56 6.18 14.25 -0.89
CA ASN A 56 7.60 14.08 -0.59
C ASN A 56 8.48 14.56 -1.76
N LEU A 57 8.11 14.26 -3.01
CA LEU A 57 8.83 14.75 -4.19
C LEU A 57 8.81 16.27 -4.28
N VAL A 58 7.66 16.91 -4.05
CA VAL A 58 7.54 18.38 -4.01
C VAL A 58 8.43 18.97 -2.93
N SER A 59 8.41 18.39 -1.73
CA SER A 59 9.23 18.86 -0.61
C SER A 59 10.73 18.71 -0.90
N ALA A 60 11.14 17.57 -1.46
CA ALA A 60 12.52 17.33 -1.85
C ALA A 60 12.97 18.29 -2.95
N ALA A 61 12.13 18.54 -3.96
CA ALA A 61 12.38 19.49 -5.01
C ALA A 61 12.53 20.93 -4.48
N ALA A 62 11.67 21.36 -3.56
CA ALA A 62 11.77 22.68 -2.94
C ALA A 62 13.07 22.84 -2.11
N ILE A 63 13.48 21.80 -1.38
CA ILE A 63 14.74 21.79 -0.62
C ILE A 63 15.94 21.86 -1.59
N ASN A 64 15.94 21.03 -2.65
CA ASN A 64 16.99 21.06 -3.66
C ASN A 64 17.09 22.45 -4.31
N TYR A 65 15.95 23.02 -4.69
CA TYR A 65 15.85 24.35 -5.26
C TYR A 65 16.50 25.42 -4.37
N ALA A 66 16.17 25.42 -3.07
CA ALA A 66 16.76 26.34 -2.11
C ALA A 66 18.29 26.16 -2.00
N LYS A 67 18.80 24.91 -2.02
CA LYS A 67 20.25 24.63 -2.00
C LYS A 67 20.96 25.18 -3.24
N VAL A 68 20.34 25.03 -4.41
CA VAL A 68 20.85 25.55 -5.69
C VAL A 68 20.90 27.07 -5.66
N LYS A 69 19.82 27.74 -5.24
CA LYS A 69 19.78 29.21 -5.14
C LYS A 69 20.73 29.77 -4.08
N SER A 70 21.03 28.99 -3.04
CA SER A 70 21.99 29.37 -2.01
C SER A 70 23.46 29.15 -2.40
N GLY A 71 23.73 28.59 -3.59
CA GLY A 71 25.11 28.33 -4.06
C GLY A 71 25.83 27.23 -3.28
N THR A 72 25.10 26.28 -2.69
CA THR A 72 25.70 25.17 -1.93
C THR A 72 26.50 24.26 -2.86
N ALA A 73 27.77 23.97 -2.53
CA ALA A 73 28.61 23.09 -3.33
C ALA A 73 27.97 21.69 -3.49
N GLY A 74 27.88 21.21 -4.73
CA GLY A 74 27.27 19.93 -5.06
C GLY A 74 25.74 19.93 -5.18
N ALA A 75 25.07 21.10 -5.12
CA ALA A 75 23.66 21.22 -5.45
C ALA A 75 23.47 21.37 -6.97
N THR A 76 22.73 20.45 -7.58
CA THR A 76 22.39 20.48 -9.01
C THR A 76 20.93 20.85 -9.17
N ALA A 77 20.64 21.80 -10.07
CA ALA A 77 19.28 22.14 -10.45
C ALA A 77 18.62 20.95 -11.15
N THR A 78 17.41 20.60 -10.73
CA THR A 78 16.56 19.68 -11.49
C THR A 78 15.98 20.40 -12.69
N THR A 79 16.14 19.83 -13.88
CA THR A 79 15.61 20.34 -15.15
C THR A 79 14.64 19.37 -15.81
N THR A 80 14.53 18.16 -15.25
CA THR A 80 13.66 17.08 -15.73
C THR A 80 12.98 16.38 -14.56
N CYS A 81 11.85 15.72 -14.82
CA CYS A 81 11.17 14.92 -13.80
C CYS A 81 11.94 13.65 -13.42
N ALA A 82 12.83 13.16 -14.29
CA ALA A 82 13.73 12.05 -13.96
C ALA A 82 14.70 12.42 -12.84
N GLU A 83 15.24 13.64 -12.87
CA GLU A 83 16.12 14.15 -11.80
C GLU A 83 15.35 14.39 -10.50
N VAL A 84 14.08 14.78 -10.58
CA VAL A 84 13.20 14.93 -9.41
C VAL A 84 12.92 13.59 -8.75
N ALA A 85 12.71 12.53 -9.54
CA ALA A 85 12.57 11.17 -9.02
C ALA A 85 13.81 10.72 -8.25
N ALA A 86 15.00 11.13 -8.69
CA ALA A 86 16.27 10.83 -8.03
C ALA A 86 16.50 11.60 -6.72
N LEU A 87 15.66 12.59 -6.37
CA LEU A 87 15.76 13.30 -5.09
C LEU A 87 15.29 12.45 -3.90
N LEU A 88 14.50 11.39 -4.15
CA LEU A 88 14.11 10.42 -3.14
C LEU A 88 14.94 9.14 -3.33
N THR A 89 15.87 8.89 -2.42
CA THR A 89 16.80 7.75 -2.49
C THR A 89 16.13 6.39 -2.29
N ASP A 90 14.99 6.36 -1.61
CA ASP A 90 14.25 5.13 -1.26
C ASP A 90 12.95 4.97 -2.06
N LEU A 91 12.79 5.72 -3.15
CA LEU A 91 11.63 5.56 -4.01
C LEU A 91 11.77 4.26 -4.82
N ASP A 92 10.93 3.26 -4.52
CA ASP A 92 10.86 2.04 -5.31
C ASP A 92 10.22 2.33 -6.67
N THR A 93 11.08 2.46 -7.69
CA THR A 93 10.67 2.73 -9.08
C THR A 93 9.98 1.55 -9.75
N SER A 94 9.99 0.36 -9.13
CA SER A 94 9.19 -0.79 -9.59
C SER A 94 7.72 -0.65 -9.19
N VAL A 95 7.43 0.19 -8.19
CA VAL A 95 6.08 0.43 -7.65
C VAL A 95 5.56 1.80 -8.07
N TYR A 96 6.39 2.84 -7.98
CA TYR A 96 6.02 4.22 -8.32
C TYR A 96 6.81 4.72 -9.53
N ASP A 97 6.10 5.11 -10.57
CA ASP A 97 6.68 5.73 -11.75
C ASP A 97 6.51 7.25 -11.68
N VAL A 98 7.57 7.99 -11.99
CA VAL A 98 7.53 9.45 -12.17
C VAL A 98 7.62 9.72 -13.66
N GLN A 99 6.50 10.13 -14.25
CA GLN A 99 6.39 10.33 -15.69
C GLN A 99 7.33 11.47 -16.12
N THR A 100 8.21 11.19 -17.08
CA THR A 100 9.36 12.04 -17.42
C THR A 100 9.12 13.05 -18.55
N THR A 101 7.90 13.10 -19.10
CA THR A 101 7.63 13.71 -20.41
C THR A 101 7.27 15.19 -20.36
N THR A 102 7.08 15.79 -19.18
CA THR A 102 6.61 17.17 -19.05
C THR A 102 7.29 17.82 -17.85
N TYR A 103 7.97 18.94 -18.05
CA TYR A 103 8.61 19.73 -16.98
C TYR A 103 8.18 21.20 -17.17
N PRO A 104 7.84 21.95 -16.10
CA PRO A 104 8.02 21.66 -14.67
C PRO A 104 6.92 20.82 -14.01
N GLU A 105 5.92 20.36 -14.76
CA GLU A 105 4.81 19.54 -14.21
C GLU A 105 5.11 18.05 -14.27
N CYS A 106 5.57 17.49 -13.15
CA CYS A 106 5.84 16.07 -13.01
C CYS A 106 4.61 15.32 -12.51
N THR A 107 4.47 14.06 -12.90
CA THR A 107 3.36 13.20 -12.44
C THR A 107 3.93 11.94 -11.82
N VAL A 108 3.47 11.59 -10.62
CA VAL A 108 3.76 10.29 -10.00
C VAL A 108 2.53 9.38 -10.07
N GLN A 109 2.75 8.11 -10.32
CA GLN A 109 1.71 7.09 -10.38
C GLN A 109 2.20 5.78 -9.77
N LYS A 110 1.33 5.07 -9.05
CA LYS A 110 1.59 3.67 -8.67
C LYS A 110 1.28 2.73 -9.85
N GLY A 111 2.30 2.07 -10.40
CA GLY A 111 2.15 1.22 -11.60
C GLY A 111 1.50 1.94 -12.79
N THR A 112 0.88 1.19 -13.70
CA THR A 112 0.26 1.75 -14.93
C THR A 112 -1.22 2.09 -14.79
N SER A 113 -1.88 1.62 -13.73
CA SER A 113 -3.33 1.81 -13.50
C SER A 113 -3.68 2.54 -12.20
N GLY A 114 -2.70 2.85 -11.34
CA GLY A 114 -2.94 3.58 -10.10
C GLY A 114 -3.27 5.05 -10.33
N LEU A 115 -3.64 5.75 -9.26
CA LEU A 115 -3.91 7.19 -9.29
C LEU A 115 -2.69 7.96 -9.81
N LYS A 116 -2.93 8.87 -10.75
CA LYS A 116 -1.94 9.85 -11.22
C LYS A 116 -2.03 11.11 -10.36
N VAL A 117 -0.90 11.54 -9.82
CA VAL A 117 -0.80 12.78 -9.05
C VAL A 117 0.21 13.69 -9.73
N THR A 118 -0.28 14.80 -10.28
CA THR A 118 0.54 15.82 -10.94
C THR A 118 0.91 16.91 -9.94
N PHE A 119 2.17 17.34 -9.99
CA PHE A 119 2.71 18.39 -9.15
C PHE A 119 3.73 19.24 -9.93
N THR A 120 3.87 20.50 -9.53
CA THR A 120 4.80 21.44 -10.18
C THR A 120 6.10 21.53 -9.41
N VAL A 121 7.21 21.46 -10.13
CA VAL A 121 8.58 21.51 -9.60
C VAL A 121 9.10 22.95 -9.65
N PRO A 122 9.64 23.49 -8.55
CA PRO A 122 10.26 24.81 -8.54
C PRO A 122 11.54 24.84 -9.40
N ASN A 123 11.71 25.89 -10.22
CA ASN A 123 12.91 26.11 -11.05
C ASN A 123 13.67 27.42 -10.76
#